data_AF-A0A7C4WBA5-F1
#
_entry.id   AF-A0A7C4WBA5-F1
#
_cell.length_a   1.000
_cell.length_b   1.000
_cell.length_c   1.000
_cell.angle_alpha   90.00
_cell.angle_beta   90.00
_cell.angle_gamma   90.00
#
_symmetry.space_group_name_H-M   'P 1'
#
loop_
_entity.id
_entity.type
_entity.pdbx_description
1 polymer ?
#
loop_
_entity_poly.entity_id
_entity_poly.type
_entity_poly.pdbx_seq_one_letter_code
_entity_poly.pdbx_strand_id
1 'polypeptide(L)'
;MKRIWVSLLLILSVVFFAQNLVKIADIYKLKEGETVEATGIILAPVGVLGSLTTYMQDETAGIMLYGKVLPVDLKVGDVVKVAGKTKVYYGILEIIPDKVEVIGSATPTAVELKDADFKKYLSNLVVVTGTVSSVEKYQFKVKTDKFEILVYIRKEVPFKVNTLKVGDKVSVTGVMYLYKDMYEILPRMPEDIKKF
;
A
#
# COMPACT_ATOMS: atom_id res chain seq x y z
N MET A 1 -9.75 15.25 71.92
CA MET A 1 -9.54 14.20 70.90
C MET A 1 -10.17 14.68 69.59
N LYS A 2 -9.40 15.15 68.61
CA LYS A 2 -9.91 15.62 67.31
C LYS A 2 -9.63 14.54 66.27
N ARG A 3 -10.68 13.98 65.67
CA ARG A 3 -10.60 12.96 64.61
C ARG A 3 -10.40 13.68 63.28
N ILE A 4 -9.22 13.52 62.69
CA ILE A 4 -8.91 14.01 61.34
C ILE A 4 -9.47 12.99 60.36
N TRP A 5 -10.42 13.42 59.53
CA TRP A 5 -10.89 12.66 58.39
C TRP A 5 -9.93 12.90 57.23
N VAL A 6 -9.20 11.86 56.83
CA VAL A 6 -8.42 11.87 55.59
C VAL A 6 -9.31 11.29 54.50
N SER A 7 -9.89 12.16 53.69
CA SER A 7 -10.58 11.77 52.46
C SER A 7 -9.54 11.40 51.41
N LEU A 8 -9.43 10.11 51.11
CA LEU A 8 -8.56 9.59 50.05
C LEU A 8 -9.21 9.93 48.69
N LEU A 9 -8.70 10.94 48.00
CA LEU A 9 -9.12 11.28 46.64
C LEU A 9 -8.44 10.31 45.66
N LEU A 10 -9.19 9.33 45.16
CA LEU A 10 -8.73 8.42 44.11
C LEU A 10 -8.75 9.20 42.78
N ILE A 11 -7.60 9.69 42.34
CA ILE A 11 -7.46 10.31 41.02
C ILE A 11 -7.41 9.17 39.99
N LEU A 12 -8.58 8.88 39.39
CA LEU A 12 -8.66 8.01 38.22
C LEU A 12 -8.07 8.79 37.04
N SER A 13 -6.78 8.56 36.74
CA SER A 13 -6.14 9.14 35.56
C SER A 13 -6.69 8.45 34.31
N VAL A 14 -7.75 9.02 33.73
CA VAL A 14 -8.16 8.69 32.36
C VAL A 14 -7.11 9.33 31.45
N VAL A 15 -6.14 8.52 31.00
CA VAL A 15 -5.22 8.94 29.96
C VAL A 15 -6.02 9.08 28.67
N PHE A 16 -6.39 10.32 28.35
CA PHE A 16 -7.00 10.68 27.09
C PHE A 16 -5.90 10.62 26.03
N PHE A 17 -5.77 9.49 25.33
CA PHE A 17 -4.96 9.44 24.11
C PHE A 17 -5.67 10.33 23.08
N ALA A 18 -5.17 11.54 22.90
CA ALA A 18 -5.42 12.28 21.67
C ALA A 18 -4.96 11.37 20.53
N GLN A 19 -5.89 10.88 19.70
CA GLN A 19 -5.59 10.03 18.55
C GLN A 19 -4.80 10.84 17.53
N ASN A 20 -3.48 10.92 17.72
CA ASN A 20 -2.57 11.35 16.68
C ASN A 20 -2.54 10.25 15.63
N LEU A 21 -3.33 10.43 14.57
CA LEU A 21 -3.23 9.64 13.34
C LEU A 21 -1.77 9.64 12.89
N VAL A 22 -1.18 8.45 12.75
CA VAL A 22 0.21 8.30 12.32
C VAL A 22 0.25 8.38 10.80
N LYS A 23 1.10 9.27 10.26
CA LYS A 23 1.41 9.30 8.82
C LYS A 23 2.02 7.97 8.41
N ILE A 24 1.68 7.45 7.24
CA ILE A 24 2.14 6.14 6.80
C ILE A 24 3.67 6.09 6.71
N ALA A 25 4.34 7.16 6.28
CA ALA A 25 5.80 7.21 6.26
C ALA A 25 6.44 7.05 7.65
N ASP A 26 5.77 7.47 8.72
CA ASP A 26 6.29 7.32 10.09
C ASP A 26 6.17 5.88 10.60
N ILE A 27 5.26 5.07 10.05
CA ILE A 27 5.13 3.64 10.37
C ILE A 27 6.41 2.87 9.99
N TYR A 28 7.10 3.29 8.92
CA TYR A 28 8.37 2.69 8.48
C TYR A 28 9.53 2.90 9.47
N LYS A 29 9.36 3.74 10.49
CA LYS A 29 10.34 3.95 11.57
C LYS A 29 10.06 3.07 12.79
N LEU A 30 8.92 2.39 12.82
CA LEU A 30 8.49 1.54 13.93
C LEU A 30 9.12 0.15 13.83
N LYS A 31 9.18 -0.52 14.99
CA LYS A 31 9.59 -1.92 15.07
C LYS A 31 8.43 -2.82 14.65
N GLU A 32 8.74 -4.04 14.26
CA GLU A 32 7.74 -5.10 14.08
C GLU A 32 7.00 -5.37 15.40
N GLY A 33 5.68 -5.62 15.31
CA GLY A 33 4.78 -5.90 16.44
C GLY A 33 4.17 -4.67 17.12
N GLU A 34 4.62 -3.47 16.75
CA GLU A 34 4.10 -2.19 17.26
C GLU A 34 2.66 -1.96 16.82
N THR A 35 1.84 -1.41 17.71
CA THR A 35 0.45 -1.06 17.40
C THR A 35 0.40 0.28 16.68
N VAL A 36 -0.38 0.35 15.60
CA VAL A 36 -0.54 1.56 14.78
C VAL A 36 -2.00 1.85 14.52
N GLU A 37 -2.31 3.13 14.36
CA GLU A 37 -3.58 3.63 13.84
C GLU A 37 -3.28 4.66 12.74
N ALA A 38 -3.72 4.37 11.53
CA ALA A 38 -3.42 5.18 10.35
C ALA A 38 -4.65 5.31 9.45
N THR A 39 -4.72 6.42 8.73
CA THR A 39 -5.73 6.66 7.70
C THR A 39 -5.06 6.63 6.33
N GLY A 40 -5.72 6.02 5.35
CA GLY A 40 -5.22 5.98 3.98
C GLY A 40 -6.32 5.68 2.96
N ILE A 41 -6.01 5.95 1.70
CA ILE A 41 -6.86 5.68 0.54
C ILE A 41 -6.52 4.29 0.00
N ILE A 42 -7.51 3.41 -0.12
CA ILE A 42 -7.34 2.07 -0.67
C ILE A 42 -6.91 2.14 -2.15
N LEU A 43 -5.87 1.39 -2.48
CA LEU A 43 -5.26 1.39 -3.81
C LEU A 43 -5.83 0.33 -4.74
N ALA A 44 -6.19 -0.84 -4.21
CA ALA A 44 -6.65 -2.01 -4.98
C ALA A 44 -7.75 -2.75 -4.22
N PRO A 45 -8.69 -3.46 -4.90
CA PRO A 45 -9.62 -4.33 -4.20
C PRO A 45 -8.87 -5.47 -3.48
N VAL A 46 -9.41 -5.92 -2.34
CA VAL A 46 -8.83 -7.01 -1.57
C VAL A 46 -8.75 -8.28 -2.43
N GLY A 47 -7.59 -8.94 -2.46
CA GLY A 47 -7.42 -10.18 -3.22
C GLY A 47 -6.87 -9.99 -4.64
N VAL A 48 -7.00 -8.80 -5.24
CA VAL A 48 -6.61 -8.57 -6.65
C VAL A 48 -5.09 -8.61 -6.83
N LEU A 49 -4.34 -8.06 -5.88
CA LEU A 49 -2.86 -8.02 -5.95
C LEU A 49 -2.18 -9.12 -5.11
N GLY A 50 -2.97 -9.91 -4.39
CA GLY A 50 -2.52 -10.96 -3.47
C GLY A 50 -3.66 -11.38 -2.55
N SER A 51 -3.68 -12.66 -2.15
CA SER A 51 -4.74 -13.18 -1.27
C SER A 51 -4.74 -12.44 0.07
N LEU A 52 -5.93 -12.09 0.58
CA LEU A 52 -6.12 -11.38 1.85
C LEU A 52 -5.29 -10.08 1.97
N THR A 53 -4.98 -9.46 0.83
CA THR A 53 -4.11 -8.29 0.77
C THR A 53 -4.80 -7.15 0.05
N THR A 54 -4.59 -5.93 0.55
CA THR A 54 -4.76 -4.69 -0.20
C THR A 54 -3.64 -3.73 0.19
N TYR A 55 -3.66 -2.50 -0.32
CA TYR A 55 -2.73 -1.44 0.01
C TYR A 55 -3.50 -0.16 0.25
N MET A 56 -2.96 0.69 1.10
CA MET A 56 -3.45 2.05 1.28
C MET A 56 -2.32 3.06 1.15
N GLN A 57 -2.64 4.30 0.78
CA GLN A 57 -1.69 5.40 0.77
C GLN A 57 -2.23 6.64 1.47
N ASP A 58 -1.33 7.46 2.00
CA ASP A 58 -1.60 8.85 2.33
C ASP A 58 -0.72 9.76 1.45
N GLU A 59 -0.59 11.04 1.80
CA GLU A 59 0.27 11.98 1.08
C GLU A 59 1.78 11.70 1.25
N THR A 60 2.15 10.78 2.16
CA THR A 60 3.54 10.53 2.56
C THR A 60 4.10 9.20 2.07
N ALA A 61 3.29 8.13 2.07
CA ALA A 61 3.71 6.79 1.63
C ALA A 61 2.51 5.87 1.38
N GLY A 62 2.77 4.74 0.72
CA GLY A 62 1.89 3.57 0.68
C GLY A 62 2.32 2.50 1.69
N ILE A 63 1.38 1.64 2.10
CA ILE A 63 1.64 0.48 2.95
C ILE A 63 0.70 -0.67 2.60
N MET A 64 1.21 -1.90 2.73
CA MET A 64 0.42 -3.11 2.55
C MET A 64 -0.44 -3.39 3.78
N LEU A 65 -1.68 -3.83 3.55
CA LEU A 65 -2.55 -4.40 4.57
C LEU A 65 -2.72 -5.89 4.29
N TYR A 66 -2.48 -6.75 5.29
CA TYR A 66 -2.64 -8.21 5.16
C TYR A 66 -3.48 -8.77 6.30
N GLY A 67 -4.60 -9.42 5.99
CA GLY A 67 -5.39 -10.07 7.02
C GLY A 67 -6.80 -10.47 6.60
N LYS A 68 -7.37 -11.43 7.33
CA LYS A 68 -8.74 -11.93 7.13
C LYS A 68 -9.83 -10.93 7.53
N VAL A 69 -9.49 -9.94 8.35
CA VAL A 69 -10.43 -8.92 8.82
C VAL A 69 -10.70 -7.83 7.79
N LEU A 70 -9.94 -7.81 6.68
CA LEU A 70 -10.15 -6.87 5.59
C LEU A 70 -11.56 -7.08 4.99
N PRO A 71 -12.41 -6.05 4.94
CA PRO A 71 -13.70 -6.15 4.28
C PRO A 71 -13.53 -6.47 2.80
N VAL A 72 -14.23 -7.50 2.33
CA VAL A 72 -14.13 -7.99 0.94
C VAL A 72 -14.66 -6.98 -0.10
N ASP A 73 -15.44 -6.00 0.35
CA ASP A 73 -16.09 -4.98 -0.45
C ASP A 73 -15.35 -3.64 -0.47
N LEU A 74 -14.16 -3.55 0.13
CA LEU A 74 -13.29 -2.37 0.02
C LEU A 74 -12.97 -2.06 -1.45
N LYS A 75 -13.17 -0.80 -1.83
CA LYS A 75 -13.00 -0.32 -3.20
C LYS A 75 -11.79 0.61 -3.29
N VAL A 76 -11.23 0.68 -4.49
CA VAL A 76 -10.24 1.71 -4.82
C VAL A 76 -10.85 3.08 -4.55
N GLY A 77 -10.14 3.91 -3.80
CA GLY A 77 -10.58 5.24 -3.42
C GLY A 77 -11.32 5.32 -2.08
N ASP A 78 -11.68 4.21 -1.44
CA ASP A 78 -12.19 4.27 -0.07
C ASP A 78 -11.11 4.83 0.86
N VAL A 79 -11.48 5.83 1.67
CA VAL A 79 -10.62 6.31 2.75
C VAL A 79 -10.94 5.47 3.98
N VAL A 80 -9.94 4.74 4.45
CA VAL A 80 -10.07 3.85 5.60
C VAL A 80 -9.24 4.33 6.77
N LYS A 81 -9.77 4.13 7.97
CA LYS A 81 -9.01 4.15 9.23
C LYS A 81 -8.71 2.72 9.62
N VAL A 82 -7.43 2.41 9.81
CA VAL A 82 -6.93 1.07 10.11
C VAL A 82 -6.22 1.08 11.45
N ALA A 83 -6.62 0.19 12.35
CA ALA A 83 -5.89 -0.13 13.57
C ALA A 83 -5.34 -1.55 13.48
N GLY A 84 -4.10 -1.77 13.88
CA GLY A 84 -3.46 -3.08 13.79
C GLY A 84 -2.02 -3.08 14.26
N LYS A 85 -1.26 -4.09 13.83
CA LYS A 85 0.15 -4.27 14.19
C LYS A 85 1.06 -4.28 12.97
N THR A 86 2.25 -3.70 13.08
CA THR A 86 3.29 -3.82 12.06
C THR A 86 3.83 -5.25 11.99
N LYS A 87 4.17 -5.69 10.78
CA LYS A 87 4.86 -6.96 10.52
C LYS A 87 5.78 -6.80 9.32
N VAL A 88 6.93 -7.47 9.32
CA VAL A 88 7.77 -7.57 8.13
C VAL A 88 7.64 -8.97 7.55
N TYR A 89 7.24 -9.07 6.29
CA TYR A 89 7.09 -10.33 5.59
C TYR A 89 7.79 -10.27 4.24
N TYR A 90 8.78 -11.15 4.03
CA TYR A 90 9.65 -11.15 2.84
C TYR A 90 10.21 -9.76 2.47
N GLY A 91 10.62 -8.98 3.46
CA GLY A 91 11.21 -7.66 3.26
C GLY A 91 10.21 -6.53 3.02
N ILE A 92 8.91 -6.80 3.09
CA ILE A 92 7.84 -5.79 2.99
C ILE A 92 7.27 -5.53 4.38
N LEU A 93 7.21 -4.25 4.76
CA LEU A 93 6.47 -3.83 5.94
C LEU A 93 4.97 -3.78 5.62
N GLU A 94 4.18 -4.47 6.42
CA GLU A 94 2.73 -4.55 6.32
C GLU A 94 2.07 -4.21 7.67
N ILE A 95 0.80 -3.81 7.62
CA ILE A 95 -0.07 -3.76 8.80
C ILE A 95 -0.95 -5.02 8.77
N ILE A 96 -0.97 -5.75 9.88
CA ILE A 96 -1.95 -6.78 10.19
C ILE A 96 -3.12 -6.10 10.89
N PRO A 97 -4.25 -5.84 10.20
CA PRO A 97 -5.34 -5.08 10.79
C PRO A 97 -6.06 -5.90 11.86
N ASP A 98 -6.48 -5.22 12.92
CA ASP A 98 -7.48 -5.70 13.89
C ASP A 98 -8.86 -5.11 13.58
N LYS A 99 -8.88 -3.85 13.09
CA LYS A 99 -10.10 -3.12 12.70
C LYS A 99 -9.83 -2.28 11.45
N VAL A 100 -10.80 -2.28 10.54
CA VAL A 100 -10.83 -1.38 9.39
C VAL A 100 -12.19 -0.69 9.35
N GLU A 101 -12.19 0.62 9.20
CA GLU A 101 -13.40 1.44 9.13
C GLU A 101 -13.33 2.36 7.92
N VAL A 102 -14.32 2.28 7.02
CA VAL A 102 -14.44 3.21 5.90
C VAL A 102 -15.00 4.53 6.44
N ILE A 103 -14.27 5.62 6.23
CA ILE A 103 -14.58 6.95 6.77
C ILE A 103 -14.77 8.01 5.66
N GLY A 104 -14.67 7.62 4.39
CA GLY A 104 -14.90 8.53 3.27
C GLY A 104 -14.38 7.96 1.94
N SER A 105 -14.15 8.86 0.97
CA SER A 105 -13.63 8.53 -0.34
C SER A 105 -12.71 9.62 -0.87
N ALA A 106 -11.66 9.24 -1.59
CA ALA A 106 -10.71 10.13 -2.24
C ALA A 106 -10.13 9.46 -3.50
N THR A 107 -9.42 10.23 -4.32
CA THR A 107 -8.73 9.69 -5.50
C THR A 107 -7.28 9.36 -5.15
N PRO A 108 -6.83 8.11 -5.29
CA PRO A 108 -5.42 7.74 -5.14
C PRO A 108 -4.55 8.52 -6.13
N THR A 109 -3.38 8.98 -5.69
CA THR A 109 -2.43 9.70 -6.54
C THR A 109 -1.19 8.86 -6.75
N ALA A 110 -0.88 8.58 -8.02
CA ALA A 110 0.33 7.84 -8.38
C ALA A 110 1.56 8.75 -8.33
N VAL A 111 2.65 8.25 -7.76
CA VAL A 111 3.95 8.92 -7.79
C VAL A 111 4.71 8.50 -9.04
N GLU A 112 5.28 9.45 -9.77
CA GLU A 112 6.13 9.15 -10.93
C GLU A 112 7.44 8.47 -10.50
N LEU A 113 7.78 7.36 -11.15
CA LEU A 113 9.09 6.71 -11.01
C LEU A 113 10.15 7.51 -11.77
N LYS A 114 11.10 8.11 -11.04
CA LYS A 114 12.11 9.01 -11.62
C LYS A 114 13.51 8.42 -11.72
N ASP A 115 13.76 7.33 -11.02
CA ASP A 115 15.06 6.66 -10.91
C ASP A 115 14.89 5.18 -10.48
N ALA A 116 16.01 4.46 -10.42
CA ALA A 116 16.06 3.03 -10.10
C ALA A 116 16.08 2.72 -8.59
N ASP A 117 15.98 3.72 -7.70
CA ASP A 117 15.89 3.48 -6.25
C ASP A 117 14.47 3.04 -5.87
N PHE A 118 14.05 1.88 -6.39
CA PHE A 118 12.69 1.36 -6.27
C PHE A 118 12.25 1.12 -4.83
N LYS A 119 13.21 0.93 -3.92
CA LYS A 119 12.96 0.71 -2.50
C LYS A 119 12.14 1.84 -1.88
N LYS A 120 12.41 3.10 -2.25
CA LYS A 120 11.68 4.26 -1.70
C LYS A 120 10.22 4.33 -2.16
N TYR A 121 9.88 3.61 -3.22
CA TYR A 121 8.54 3.55 -3.78
C TYR A 121 7.75 2.33 -3.30
N LEU A 122 8.35 1.41 -2.54
CA LEU A 122 7.70 0.18 -2.10
C LEU A 122 6.32 0.46 -1.48
N SER A 123 5.31 -0.34 -1.87
CA SER A 123 3.90 -0.22 -1.49
C SER A 123 3.17 1.04 -1.96
N ASN A 124 3.83 1.99 -2.63
CA ASN A 124 3.16 3.16 -3.21
C ASN A 124 2.45 2.81 -4.52
N LEU A 125 1.40 3.56 -4.83
CA LEU A 125 0.89 3.66 -6.19
C LEU A 125 1.90 4.47 -7.01
N VAL A 126 2.39 3.89 -8.09
CA VAL A 126 3.40 4.50 -8.96
C VAL A 126 2.94 4.53 -10.40
N VAL A 127 3.55 5.43 -11.18
CA VAL A 127 3.38 5.48 -12.63
C VAL A 127 4.74 5.55 -13.31
N VAL A 128 4.90 4.80 -14.40
CA VAL A 128 6.08 4.83 -15.28
C VAL A 128 5.63 4.93 -16.72
N THR A 129 6.33 5.76 -17.51
CA THR A 129 6.13 5.84 -18.96
C THR A 129 7.44 5.47 -19.66
N GLY A 130 7.37 4.59 -20.65
CA GLY A 130 8.56 4.11 -21.35
C GLY A 130 8.20 3.22 -22.53
N THR A 131 9.16 2.39 -22.92
CA THR A 131 9.01 1.46 -24.05
C THR A 131 9.07 0.02 -23.55
N VAL A 132 8.21 -0.84 -24.08
CA VAL A 132 8.23 -2.28 -23.80
C VAL A 132 9.54 -2.89 -24.31
N SER A 133 10.35 -3.49 -23.43
CA SER A 133 11.64 -4.10 -23.78
C SER A 133 11.61 -5.62 -23.82
N SER A 134 10.67 -6.26 -23.11
CA SER A 134 10.40 -7.70 -23.20
C SER A 134 8.93 -7.98 -22.93
N VAL A 135 8.40 -9.10 -23.47
CA VAL A 135 7.05 -9.60 -23.21
C VAL A 135 7.11 -11.11 -22.97
N GLU A 136 6.52 -11.56 -21.87
CA GLU A 136 6.44 -12.95 -21.44
C GLU A 136 5.00 -13.27 -20.99
N LYS A 137 4.73 -14.52 -20.57
CA LYS A 137 3.35 -15.04 -20.38
C LYS A 137 2.47 -14.21 -19.42
N TYR A 138 3.05 -13.61 -18.40
CA TYR A 138 2.34 -12.83 -17.36
C TYR A 138 3.05 -11.53 -16.99
N GLN A 139 4.07 -11.15 -17.74
CA GLN A 139 4.90 -10.02 -17.40
C GLN A 139 5.50 -9.39 -18.63
N PHE A 140 5.88 -8.14 -18.51
CA PHE A 140 6.65 -7.42 -19.50
C PHE A 140 7.57 -6.45 -18.78
N LYS A 141 8.55 -5.91 -19.48
CA LYS A 141 9.44 -4.89 -18.91
C LYS A 141 9.21 -3.54 -19.60
N VAL A 142 9.27 -2.48 -18.81
CA VAL A 142 9.24 -1.09 -19.30
C VAL A 142 10.63 -0.51 -19.12
N LYS A 143 11.22 -0.08 -20.23
CA LYS A 143 12.51 0.61 -20.28
C LYS A 143 12.30 2.11 -20.42
N THR A 144 12.96 2.87 -19.56
CA THR A 144 13.12 4.33 -19.63
C THR A 144 14.54 4.68 -20.08
N ASP A 145 14.88 5.96 -20.09
CA ASP A 145 16.25 6.46 -20.28
C ASP A 145 17.17 6.11 -19.10
N LYS A 146 16.61 5.98 -17.90
CA LYS A 146 17.36 5.83 -16.64
C LYS A 146 17.37 4.41 -16.08
N PHE A 147 16.32 3.64 -16.32
CA PHE A 147 16.13 2.34 -15.69
C PHE A 147 15.21 1.42 -16.51
N GLU A 148 15.11 0.17 -16.08
CA GLU A 148 14.16 -0.80 -16.59
C GLU A 148 13.45 -1.45 -15.40
N ILE A 149 12.14 -1.62 -15.49
CA ILE A 149 11.31 -2.18 -14.40
C ILE A 149 10.39 -3.28 -14.93
N LEU A 150 10.24 -4.34 -14.13
CA LEU A 150 9.31 -5.43 -14.40
C LEU A 150 7.88 -4.99 -14.07
N VAL A 151 6.94 -5.32 -14.96
CA VAL A 151 5.51 -5.22 -14.72
C VAL A 151 4.96 -6.63 -14.70
N TYR A 152 4.43 -7.05 -13.55
CA TYR A 152 3.87 -8.38 -13.36
C TYR A 152 2.33 -8.31 -13.29
N ILE A 153 1.66 -9.10 -14.13
CA ILE A 153 0.20 -9.17 -14.19
C ILE A 153 -0.29 -10.30 -13.31
N ARG A 154 -0.93 -9.95 -12.19
CA ARG A 154 -1.62 -10.90 -11.31
C ARG A 154 -2.78 -11.56 -12.07
N LYS A 155 -3.08 -12.82 -11.74
CA LYS A 155 -4.07 -13.62 -12.47
C LYS A 155 -5.49 -13.04 -12.37
N GLU A 156 -5.76 -12.28 -11.32
CA GLU A 156 -7.01 -11.57 -11.05
C GLU A 156 -7.20 -10.35 -11.96
N VAL A 157 -6.12 -9.84 -12.58
CA VAL A 157 -6.16 -8.70 -13.49
C VAL A 157 -6.34 -9.22 -14.92
N PRO A 158 -7.49 -8.96 -15.58
CA PRO A 158 -7.82 -9.54 -16.87
C PRO A 158 -7.11 -8.82 -18.04
N PHE A 159 -5.78 -8.68 -17.95
CA PHE A 159 -4.96 -8.06 -18.98
C PHE A 159 -4.19 -9.12 -19.77
N LYS A 160 -4.23 -9.02 -21.10
CA LYS A 160 -3.53 -9.94 -22.00
C LYS A 160 -2.21 -9.32 -22.47
N VAL A 161 -1.10 -9.73 -21.85
CA VAL A 161 0.25 -9.22 -22.19
C VAL A 161 0.67 -9.44 -23.64
N ASN A 162 0.13 -10.45 -24.32
CA ASN A 162 0.37 -10.70 -25.75
C ASN A 162 -0.23 -9.64 -26.69
N THR A 163 -1.00 -8.67 -26.16
CA THR A 163 -1.44 -7.48 -26.89
C THR A 163 -0.33 -6.44 -27.03
N LEU A 164 0.73 -6.54 -26.21
CA LEU A 164 1.92 -5.72 -26.26
C LEU A 164 3.00 -6.34 -27.15
N LYS A 165 3.85 -5.49 -27.72
CA LYS A 165 5.03 -5.86 -28.51
C LYS A 165 6.23 -5.06 -28.02
N VAL A 166 7.42 -5.64 -28.15
CA VAL A 166 8.67 -4.90 -27.93
C VAL A 166 8.69 -3.67 -28.83
N GLY A 167 9.03 -2.52 -28.27
CA GLY A 167 8.99 -1.22 -28.96
C GLY A 167 7.71 -0.41 -28.74
N ASP A 168 6.63 -1.01 -28.22
CA ASP A 168 5.42 -0.27 -27.87
C ASP A 168 5.70 0.78 -26.78
N LYS A 169 5.18 2.00 -26.96
CA LYS A 169 5.18 3.01 -25.91
C LYS A 169 4.01 2.75 -24.96
N VAL A 170 4.30 2.72 -23.68
CA VAL A 170 3.30 2.44 -22.64
C VAL A 170 3.43 3.39 -21.46
N SER A 171 2.31 3.66 -20.80
CA SER A 171 2.24 4.22 -19.46
C SER A 171 1.60 3.18 -18.55
N VAL A 172 2.29 2.82 -17.48
CA VAL A 172 1.88 1.77 -16.54
C VAL A 172 1.75 2.37 -15.15
N THR A 173 0.56 2.25 -14.58
CA THR A 173 0.26 2.53 -13.18
C THR A 173 0.19 1.22 -12.39
N GLY A 174 0.56 1.23 -11.12
CA GLY A 174 0.41 0.05 -10.28
C GLY A 174 1.07 0.21 -8.93
N VAL A 175 0.95 -0.80 -8.07
CA VAL A 175 1.61 -0.80 -6.76
C VAL A 175 3.03 -1.33 -6.91
N MET A 176 4.02 -0.62 -6.37
CA MET A 176 5.39 -1.12 -6.30
C MET A 176 5.48 -2.26 -5.28
N TYR A 177 5.98 -3.41 -5.69
CA TYR A 177 6.07 -4.62 -4.89
C TYR A 177 7.48 -5.21 -4.92
N LEU A 178 7.81 -6.01 -3.92
CA LEU A 178 9.07 -6.73 -3.80
C LEU A 178 8.80 -8.23 -3.81
N TYR A 179 9.30 -8.95 -4.82
CA TYR A 179 9.22 -10.40 -4.90
C TYR A 179 10.61 -11.00 -5.03
N LYS A 180 11.07 -11.73 -4.00
CA LYS A 180 12.38 -12.40 -3.98
C LYS A 180 13.52 -11.47 -4.48
N ASP A 181 13.64 -10.31 -3.83
CA ASP A 181 14.64 -9.28 -4.15
C ASP A 181 14.48 -8.56 -5.51
N MET A 182 13.41 -8.84 -6.26
CA MET A 182 13.07 -8.11 -7.47
C MET A 182 11.91 -7.14 -7.23
N TYR A 183 12.12 -5.89 -7.64
CA TYR A 183 11.05 -4.89 -7.66
C TYR A 183 10.19 -5.06 -8.90
N GLU A 184 8.88 -5.03 -8.71
CA GLU A 184 7.89 -5.14 -9.77
C GLU A 184 6.75 -4.16 -9.57
N ILE A 185 6.19 -3.64 -10.65
CA ILE A 185 4.93 -2.90 -10.62
C ILE A 185 3.81 -3.91 -10.80
N LEU A 186 2.80 -3.83 -9.93
CA LEU A 186 1.58 -4.62 -9.99
C LEU A 186 0.41 -3.73 -10.44
N PRO A 187 0.05 -3.73 -11.74
CA PRO A 187 -1.18 -3.10 -12.22
C PRO A 187 -2.39 -3.70 -11.53
N ARG A 188 -3.39 -2.88 -11.26
CA ARG A 188 -4.58 -3.27 -10.48
C ARG A 188 -5.75 -3.64 -11.37
N MET A 189 -5.75 -3.13 -12.59
CA MET A 189 -6.80 -3.28 -13.59
C MET A 189 -6.22 -3.04 -14.99
N PRO A 190 -6.87 -3.49 -16.07
CA PRO A 190 -6.37 -3.29 -17.44
C PRO A 190 -6.09 -1.82 -17.78
N GLU A 191 -6.88 -0.90 -17.25
CA GLU A 191 -6.81 0.55 -17.49
C GLU A 191 -5.53 1.20 -16.92
N ASP A 192 -4.86 0.50 -16.00
CA ASP A 192 -3.56 0.91 -15.49
C ASP A 192 -2.45 0.74 -16.55
N ILE A 193 -2.69 0.02 -17.66
CA ILE A 193 -1.72 -0.17 -18.76
C ILE A 193 -2.26 0.49 -20.03
N LYS A 194 -1.67 1.63 -20.38
CA LYS A 194 -2.06 2.42 -21.56
C LYS A 194 -0.97 2.32 -22.62
N LYS A 195 -1.36 1.92 -23.84
CA LYS A 195 -0.51 1.93 -25.03
C LYS A 195 -0.75 3.21 -25.84
N PHE A 196 0.32 3.79 -26.38
CA PHE A 196 0.29 4.98 -27.25
C PHE A 196 0.66 4.62 -28.69
#